data_AF-A0A498D7I6-F1
#
_entry.id   AF-A0A498D7I6-F1
#
_cell.length_a   1.000
_cell.length_b   1.000
_cell.length_c   1.000
_cell.angle_alpha   90.00
_cell.angle_beta   90.00
_cell.angle_gamma   90.00
#
_symmetry.space_group_name_H-M   'P 1'
#
loop_
_entity.id
_entity.type
_entity.pdbx_description
1 polymer ?
#
loop_
_entity_poly.entity_id
_entity_poly.type
_entity_poly.pdbx_seq_one_letter_code
_entity_poly.pdbx_strand_id
1 'polypeptide(L)'
;MYTQMERWVCFSIGFVFLTSGIIKLIVSDFKTIFTNLGLPFPELTLFLIAFIEIACGMLITARMYIKQAAPPLILIMLGAIFLTKLPILSNGGLLSFAFEARLDIVMLILLLIIWRNNRVLS
;
A
#
# COMPACT_ATOMS: atom_id res chain seq x y z
N MET A 1 -16.68 8.66 -20.22
CA MET A 1 -15.22 8.88 -20.22
C MET A 1 -14.61 8.76 -18.83
N TYR A 2 -15.21 9.34 -17.78
CA TYR A 2 -14.74 9.22 -16.38
C TYR A 2 -14.60 7.76 -15.88
N THR A 3 -15.56 6.90 -16.21
CA THR A 3 -15.61 5.48 -15.77
C THR A 3 -14.58 4.54 -16.41
N GLN A 4 -13.92 4.96 -17.51
CA GLN A 4 -12.78 4.21 -18.05
C GLN A 4 -11.50 4.54 -17.30
N MET A 5 -11.23 5.82 -17.05
CA MET A 5 -10.05 6.25 -16.29
C MET A 5 -10.03 5.63 -14.89
N GLU A 6 -11.18 5.59 -14.21
CA GLU A 6 -11.33 4.95 -12.90
C GLU A 6 -11.00 3.45 -12.91
N ARG A 7 -11.35 2.73 -14.00
CA ARG A 7 -11.01 1.31 -14.16
C ARG A 7 -9.50 1.09 -14.20
N TRP A 8 -8.80 1.91 -14.99
CA TRP A 8 -7.34 1.85 -15.07
C TRP A 8 -6.70 2.18 -13.72
N VAL A 9 -7.23 3.17 -12.99
CA VAL A 9 -6.72 3.48 -11.65
C VAL A 9 -6.91 2.31 -10.68
N CYS A 10 -8.11 1.70 -10.64
CA CYS A 10 -8.37 0.54 -9.78
C CYS A 10 -7.44 -0.63 -10.12
N PHE A 11 -7.21 -0.88 -11.40
CA PHE A 11 -6.29 -1.93 -11.87
C PHE A 11 -4.85 -1.64 -11.43
N SER A 12 -4.36 -0.41 -11.63
CA SER A 12 -3.02 0.01 -11.19
C SER A 12 -2.85 -0.14 -9.68
N ILE A 13 -3.85 0.28 -8.89
CA ILE A 13 -3.80 0.15 -7.43
C ILE A 13 -3.70 -1.33 -7.04
N GLY A 14 -4.64 -2.14 -7.54
CA GLY A 14 -4.68 -3.55 -7.20
C GLY A 14 -3.43 -4.31 -7.65
N PHE A 15 -2.87 -4.02 -8.82
CA PHE A 15 -1.62 -4.61 -9.29
C PHE A 15 -0.47 -4.34 -8.33
N VAL A 16 -0.30 -3.10 -7.87
CA VAL A 16 0.80 -2.74 -6.94
C VAL A 16 0.63 -3.44 -5.60
N PHE A 17 -0.57 -3.46 -5.04
CA PHE A 17 -0.80 -4.09 -3.74
C PHE A 17 -0.75 -5.62 -3.78
N LEU A 18 -1.28 -6.22 -4.84
CA LEU A 18 -1.23 -7.67 -5.02
C LEU A 18 0.22 -8.15 -5.18
N THR A 19 1.00 -7.45 -6.02
CA THR A 19 2.42 -7.79 -6.20
C THR A 19 3.24 -7.54 -4.93
N SER A 20 3.05 -6.40 -4.26
CA SER A 20 3.70 -6.10 -2.96
C SER A 20 3.39 -7.16 -1.91
N GLY A 21 2.11 -7.50 -1.72
CA GLY A 21 1.70 -8.48 -0.72
C GLY A 21 2.24 -9.88 -1.02
N ILE A 22 2.20 -10.32 -2.28
CA ILE A 22 2.78 -11.61 -2.68
C ILE A 22 4.29 -11.63 -2.44
N ILE A 23 5.02 -10.58 -2.81
CA ILE A 23 6.46 -10.49 -2.59
C ILE A 23 6.80 -10.55 -1.09
N LYS A 24 6.03 -9.89 -0.23
CA LYS A 24 6.23 -9.95 1.23
C LYS A 24 6.07 -11.37 1.78
N LEU A 25 5.17 -12.19 1.21
CA LEU A 25 4.98 -13.58 1.64
C LEU A 25 6.09 -14.52 1.14
N ILE A 26 6.67 -14.25 -0.03
CA ILE A 26 7.67 -15.12 -0.66
C ILE A 26 9.09 -14.77 -0.17
N VAL A 27 9.40 -13.48 -0.02
CA VAL A 27 10.76 -13.01 0.23
C VAL A 27 11.02 -12.93 1.73
N SER A 28 11.86 -13.82 2.22
CA SER A 28 12.28 -13.89 3.62
C SER A 28 13.05 -12.66 4.11
N ASP A 29 13.64 -11.85 3.22
CA ASP A 29 14.39 -10.65 3.63
C ASP A 29 13.50 -9.59 4.29
N PHE A 30 12.19 -9.54 3.95
CA PHE A 30 11.27 -8.64 4.63
C PHE A 30 11.12 -8.98 6.11
N LYS A 31 11.28 -10.26 6.47
CA LYS A 31 11.30 -10.71 7.86
C LYS A 31 12.42 -10.03 8.63
N THR A 32 13.62 -10.03 8.04
CA THR A 32 14.83 -9.40 8.59
C THR A 32 14.67 -7.88 8.71
N ILE A 33 14.05 -7.24 7.71
CA ILE A 33 13.76 -5.79 7.77
C ILE A 33 12.80 -5.49 8.92
N PHE A 34 11.70 -6.25 9.04
CA PHE A 34 10.70 -6.05 10.10
C PHE A 34 11.24 -6.37 11.50
N THR A 35 12.14 -7.34 11.65
CA THR A 35 12.85 -7.57 12.91
C THR A 35 13.74 -6.39 13.28
N ASN A 36 14.42 -5.77 12.31
CA ASN A 36 15.27 -4.60 12.55
C ASN A 36 14.45 -3.34 12.87
N LEU A 37 13.17 -3.28 12.46
CA LEU A 37 12.24 -2.19 12.81
C LEU A 37 11.77 -2.22 14.27
N GLY A 38 12.09 -3.27 15.05
CA GLY A 38 11.76 -3.36 16.48
C GLY A 38 10.27 -3.60 16.78
N LEU A 39 9.51 -4.13 15.81
CA LEU A 39 8.09 -4.41 15.99
C LEU A 39 7.85 -5.66 16.88
N PRO A 40 6.84 -5.65 17.76
CA PRO A 40 6.41 -6.85 18.47
C PRO A 40 5.84 -7.86 17.45
N PHE A 41 6.39 -9.08 17.44
CA PHE A 41 6.01 -10.16 16.51
C PHE A 41 6.06 -9.76 15.02
N PRO A 42 7.26 -9.56 14.45
CA PRO A 42 7.44 -9.05 13.08
C PRO A 42 6.87 -9.97 12.01
N GLU A 43 6.91 -11.29 12.23
CA GLU A 43 6.34 -12.29 11.31
C GLU A 43 4.84 -12.17 11.17
N LEU A 44 4.13 -12.12 12.29
CA LEU A 44 2.67 -12.06 12.32
C LEU A 44 2.20 -10.73 11.73
N THR A 45 2.88 -9.63 12.06
CA THR A 45 2.59 -8.31 11.51
C THR A 45 2.79 -8.27 9.99
N LEU A 46 3.91 -8.81 9.50
CA LEU A 46 4.21 -8.87 8.07
C LEU A 46 3.20 -9.73 7.31
N PHE A 47 2.85 -10.91 7.85
CA PHE A 47 1.83 -11.78 7.27
C PHE A 47 0.46 -11.08 7.21
N LEU A 48 0.07 -10.40 8.29
CA LEU A 48 -1.20 -9.67 8.36
C LEU A 48 -1.24 -8.50 7.36
N ILE A 49 -0.17 -7.73 7.24
CA ILE A 49 -0.05 -6.66 6.25
C ILE A 49 -0.18 -7.23 4.84
N ALA A 50 0.58 -8.27 4.51
CA ALA A 50 0.56 -8.90 3.19
C ALA A 50 -0.82 -9.46 2.85
N PHE A 51 -1.49 -10.09 3.82
CA PHE A 51 -2.85 -10.61 3.64
C PHE A 51 -3.86 -9.48 3.35
N ILE A 52 -3.81 -8.38 4.11
CA ILE A 52 -4.69 -7.23 3.88
C ILE A 52 -4.41 -6.60 2.51
N GLU A 53 -3.15 -6.46 2.11
CA GLU A 53 -2.78 -5.93 0.80
C GLU A 53 -3.35 -6.76 -0.35
N ILE A 54 -3.23 -8.09 -0.28
CA ILE A 54 -3.75 -8.99 -1.30
C ILE A 54 -5.29 -8.96 -1.31
N ALA A 55 -5.94 -9.10 -0.15
CA ALA A 55 -7.38 -9.14 -0.05
C ALA A 55 -8.02 -7.81 -0.51
N CYS A 56 -7.54 -6.68 -0.01
CA CYS A 56 -8.05 -5.36 -0.40
C CYS A 56 -7.65 -5.00 -1.83
N GLY A 57 -6.46 -5.40 -2.28
CA GLY A 57 -6.01 -5.24 -3.66
C GLY A 57 -6.94 -5.96 -4.65
N MET A 58 -7.29 -7.21 -4.38
CA MET A 58 -8.27 -7.97 -5.17
C MET A 58 -9.64 -7.29 -5.20
N LEU A 59 -10.14 -6.83 -4.04
CA LEU A 59 -11.42 -6.12 -3.95
C LEU A 59 -11.43 -4.83 -4.78
N ILE A 60 -10.35 -4.04 -4.73
CA ILE A 60 -10.22 -2.83 -5.55
C ILE A 60 -10.13 -3.16 -7.04
N THR A 61 -9.38 -4.19 -7.45
CA THR A 61 -9.33 -4.64 -8.86
C THR A 61 -10.71 -5.09 -9.35
N ALA A 62 -11.43 -5.86 -8.53
CA ALA A 62 -12.80 -6.29 -8.80
C ALA A 62 -13.82 -5.15 -8.71
N ARG A 63 -13.39 -3.97 -8.23
CA ARG A 63 -14.23 -2.78 -7.98
C ARG A 63 -15.37 -3.04 -7.00
N MET A 64 -15.19 -3.99 -6.10
CA MET A 64 -16.14 -4.35 -5.05
C MET A 64 -15.66 -3.80 -3.72
N TYR A 65 -16.59 -3.35 -2.87
CA TYR A 65 -16.29 -2.91 -1.49
C TYR A 65 -15.14 -1.89 -1.35
N ILE A 66 -14.90 -1.05 -2.36
CA ILE A 66 -13.78 -0.09 -2.36
C ILE A 66 -13.77 0.82 -1.14
N LYS A 67 -14.95 1.22 -0.66
CA LYS A 67 -15.10 2.08 0.53
C LYS A 67 -14.53 1.43 1.80
N GLN A 68 -14.59 0.09 1.89
CA GLN A 68 -14.06 -0.69 3.00
C GLN A 68 -12.61 -1.13 2.74
N ALA A 69 -12.23 -1.38 1.49
CA ALA A 69 -10.88 -1.81 1.11
C ALA A 69 -9.84 -0.65 1.09
N ALA A 70 -10.26 0.58 0.80
CA ALA A 70 -9.33 1.71 0.72
C ALA A 70 -8.75 2.16 2.08
N PRO A 71 -9.53 2.32 3.17
CA PRO A 71 -8.99 2.70 4.48
C PRO A 71 -7.86 1.80 5.01
N PRO A 72 -7.96 0.44 4.99
CA PRO A 72 -6.88 -0.41 5.47
C PRO A 72 -5.62 -0.31 4.59
N LEU A 73 -5.77 -0.16 3.27
CA LEU A 73 -4.64 0.08 2.37
C LEU A 73 -3.97 1.44 2.64
N ILE A 74 -4.74 2.50 2.89
CA ILE A 74 -4.20 3.82 3.26
C ILE A 74 -3.39 3.72 4.55
N LEU A 75 -3.91 3.00 5.55
CA LEU A 75 -3.21 2.79 6.82
C LEU A 75 -1.88 2.05 6.62
N ILE A 76 -1.85 1.02 5.78
CA ILE A 76 -0.63 0.28 5.45
C ILE A 76 0.39 1.19 4.76
N MET A 77 -0.04 2.02 3.81
CA MET A 77 0.84 2.97 3.12
C MET A 77 1.43 4.00 4.10
N LEU A 78 0.62 4.52 5.02
CA LEU A 78 1.11 5.41 6.07
C LEU A 78 2.13 4.68 6.95
N GLY A 79 1.81 3.48 7.42
CA GLY A 79 2.73 2.67 8.22
C GLY A 79 4.06 2.42 7.51
N ALA A 80 4.03 2.11 6.21
CA ALA A 80 5.24 1.93 5.40
C ALA A 80 6.09 3.21 5.34
N ILE A 81 5.48 4.36 5.09
CA ILE A 81 6.18 5.66 5.05
C ILE A 81 6.79 5.98 6.42
N PHE A 82 6.02 5.85 7.50
CA PHE A 82 6.47 6.14 8.85
C PHE A 82 7.59 5.18 9.30
N LEU A 83 7.47 3.88 9.05
CA LEU A 83 8.45 2.91 9.56
C LEU A 83 9.71 2.85 8.72
N THR A 84 9.60 2.97 7.39
CA THR A 84 10.75 2.72 6.50
C THR A 84 11.40 4.00 5.99
N LYS A 85 10.67 5.11 5.86
CA LYS A 85 11.16 6.31 5.19
C LYS A 85 11.56 7.43 6.16
N LEU A 86 11.02 7.48 7.38
CA LEU A 86 11.52 8.37 8.45
C LEU A 86 13.02 8.23 8.75
N PRO A 87 13.58 7.00 8.90
CA PRO A 87 15.03 6.88 9.12
C PRO A 87 15.86 7.33 7.92
N ILE A 88 15.32 7.25 6.70
CA ILE A 88 15.98 7.76 5.47
C ILE A 88 16.02 9.29 5.48
N LEU A 89 14.96 9.95 5.97
CA LEU A 89 14.91 11.40 6.08
C LEU A 89 16.02 11.95 7.00
N SER A 90 16.37 11.21 8.05
CA SER A 90 17.45 11.58 8.98
C SER A 90 18.86 11.41 8.39
N ASN A 91 19.06 10.49 7.44
CA ASN A 91 20.40 10.09 6.97
C ASN A 91 20.72 10.49 5.53
N GLY A 92 19.72 10.61 4.65
CA GLY A 92 19.91 10.79 3.20
C GLY A 92 19.34 12.08 2.60
N GLY A 93 18.72 12.94 3.41
CA GLY A 93 18.12 14.20 2.96
C GLY A 93 16.77 14.06 2.25
N LEU A 94 16.10 15.19 2.02
CA LEU A 94 14.72 15.26 1.53
C LEU A 94 14.56 14.68 0.11
N LEU A 95 15.56 14.86 -0.75
CA LEU A 95 15.52 14.38 -2.13
C LEU A 95 15.56 12.85 -2.22
N SER A 96 16.41 12.20 -1.41
CA SER A 96 16.51 10.74 -1.32
C SER A 96 15.24 10.14 -0.74
N PHE A 97 14.67 10.78 0.30
CA PHE A 97 13.36 10.41 0.83
C PHE A 97 12.27 10.49 -0.25
N ALA A 98 12.18 11.61 -0.97
CA ALA A 98 11.17 11.81 -2.01
C ALA A 98 11.32 10.79 -3.14
N PHE A 99 12.56 10.48 -3.52
CA PHE A 99 12.82 9.45 -4.52
C PHE A 99 12.35 8.08 -4.00
N GLU A 100 12.74 7.67 -2.81
CA GLU A 100 12.38 6.38 -2.24
C GLU A 100 10.89 6.22 -1.92
N ALA A 101 10.20 7.29 -1.52
CA ALA A 101 8.77 7.30 -1.17
C ALA A 101 7.85 7.61 -2.36
N ARG A 102 8.39 7.81 -3.57
CA ARG A 102 7.63 8.24 -4.75
C ARG A 102 6.43 7.34 -5.05
N LEU A 103 6.64 6.01 -4.98
CA LEU A 103 5.59 5.04 -5.22
C LEU A 103 4.56 5.10 -4.11
N ASP A 104 5.00 5.22 -2.85
CA ASP A 104 4.09 5.26 -1.71
C ASP A 104 3.16 6.47 -1.75
N ILE A 105 3.72 7.65 -2.07
CA ILE A 105 2.97 8.91 -2.18
C ILE A 105 1.95 8.82 -3.32
N VAL A 106 2.35 8.32 -4.49
CA VAL A 106 1.45 8.17 -5.64
C VAL A 106 0.30 7.21 -5.28
N MET A 107 0.60 6.08 -4.66
CA MET A 107 -0.41 5.09 -4.26
C MET A 107 -1.38 5.63 -3.21
N LEU A 108 -0.88 6.42 -2.26
CA LEU A 108 -1.70 7.08 -1.25
C LEU A 108 -2.65 8.11 -1.89
N ILE A 109 -2.16 8.93 -2.83
CA ILE A 109 -3.00 9.88 -3.58
C ILE A 109 -4.08 9.14 -4.38
N LEU A 110 -3.71 8.08 -5.10
CA LEU A 110 -4.67 7.29 -5.87
C LEU A 110 -5.75 6.67 -4.97
N LEU A 111 -5.36 6.06 -3.84
CA LEU A 111 -6.31 5.52 -2.87
C LEU A 111 -7.28 6.58 -2.33
N LEU A 112 -6.77 7.77 -1.99
CA LEU A 112 -7.60 8.89 -1.52
C LEU A 112 -8.59 9.37 -2.59
N ILE A 113 -8.17 9.39 -3.86
CA ILE A 113 -9.05 9.76 -4.98
C ILE A 113 -10.20 8.75 -5.09
N ILE A 114 -9.90 7.45 -5.12
CA ILE A 114 -10.98 6.45 -5.26
C ILE A 114 -11.85 6.40 -4.00
N TRP A 115 -11.27 6.57 -2.81
CA TRP A 115 -12.02 6.60 -1.56
C TRP A 115 -12.99 7.79 -1.47
N ARG A 116 -12.58 8.97 -1.95
CA ARG A 116 -13.43 10.17 -2.01
C ARG A 116 -14.47 10.10 -3.12
N ASN A 117 -14.12 9.51 -4.26
CA ASN A 117 -14.98 9.42 -5.42
C ASN A 117 -15.99 8.27 -5.22
N ASN A 118 -17.02 8.53 -4.41
CA ASN A 118 -18.11 7.65 -3.94
C ASN A 118 -18.97 6.97 -5.05
N ARG A 119 -18.53 6.90 -6.31
CA ARG A 119 -19.34 6.48 -7.47
C ARG A 119 -19.00 5.10 -8.01
N VAL A 120 -18.39 4.22 -7.20
CA VAL A 120 -18.04 2.86 -7.65
C VAL A 120 -19.12 1.81 -7.38
N LEU A 121 -20.25 2.21 -6.80
CA LEU A 121 -21.48 1.42 -6.88
C LEU A 121 -22.60 2.38 -7.26
N SER A 122 -23.33 2.00 -8.31
CA SER A 122 -24.67 2.49 -8.65
C SER A 122 -25.54 2.68 -7.42
#